data_AF-A0A434U0E0-F1
#
_entry.id   AF-A0A434U0E0-F1
#
_cell.length_a   1.000
_cell.length_b   1.000
_cell.length_c   1.000
_cell.angle_alpha   90.00
_cell.angle_beta   90.00
_cell.angle_gamma   90.00
#
_symmetry.space_group_name_H-M   'P 1'
#
loop_
_entity.id
_entity.type
_entity.pdbx_description
1 polymer ?
#
loop_
_entity_poly.entity_id
_entity_poly.type
_entity_poly.pdbx_seq_one_letter_code
_entity_poly.pdbx_strand_id
1 'polypeptide(L)'
;MSSWLRNGPLMLMRSLLMLAVLAIGTLTAGALEPASYPEPPDSVAFTVQKDGKQIPLTLRQLEKLGLYKVITTSPFEQGQLTFEGVLFRDVLKSVGLADRDSVTLRAADDYVQVIPHEDWTEGPLLLATRQDGELLTRRTQGPTRLVYPLKDYPAFDTPIRKPRWIWLIKTIESDN
;
A
#
# COMPACT_ATOMS: atom_id res chain seq x y z
N MET A 1 -63.27 -60.70 24.02
CA MET A 1 -63.40 -61.11 22.61
C MET A 1 -62.38 -60.31 21.81
N SER A 2 -61.21 -60.91 21.58
CA SER A 2 -60.71 -61.38 20.27
C SER A 2 -59.91 -60.28 19.56
N SER A 3 -58.70 -60.44 19.02
CA SER A 3 -57.77 -61.56 18.86
C SER A 3 -56.74 -61.06 17.82
N TRP A 4 -55.42 -61.07 18.12
CA TRP A 4 -54.29 -61.32 17.19
C TRP A 4 -54.07 -60.30 15.99
N LEU A 5 -52.92 -60.04 15.33
CA LEU A 5 -51.55 -60.57 15.21
C LEU A 5 -50.63 -59.61 14.41
N ARG A 6 -49.40 -59.38 14.91
CA ARG A 6 -48.05 -59.46 14.27
C ARG A 6 -47.48 -58.50 13.17
N ASN A 7 -46.18 -58.21 13.41
CA ASN A 7 -44.99 -57.95 12.52
C ASN A 7 -44.83 -56.55 11.89
N GLY A 8 -43.67 -55.85 11.85
CA GLY A 8 -42.23 -56.17 12.03
C GLY A 8 -41.34 -54.90 12.19
N PRO A 9 -40.00 -54.95 12.04
CA PRO A 9 -39.03 -54.16 12.84
C PRO A 9 -38.14 -53.12 12.10
N LEU A 10 -37.29 -52.43 12.90
CA LEU A 10 -35.96 -51.86 12.58
C LEU A 10 -35.87 -50.48 11.87
N MET A 11 -35.22 -49.48 12.51
CA MET A 11 -33.97 -48.83 12.05
C MET A 11 -33.69 -47.45 12.70
N LEU A 12 -32.50 -47.34 13.29
CA LEU A 12 -31.49 -46.25 13.18
C LEU A 12 -31.92 -44.81 13.55
N MET A 13 -31.47 -44.29 14.70
CA MET A 13 -30.19 -43.58 14.87
C MET A 13 -30.24 -42.13 14.35
N ARG A 14 -30.20 -41.16 15.28
CA ARG A 14 -29.82 -39.76 15.03
C ARG A 14 -29.60 -38.99 16.33
N SER A 15 -28.46 -39.25 16.97
CA SER A 15 -27.82 -38.28 17.85
C SER A 15 -27.05 -37.30 16.96
N LEU A 16 -27.24 -36.00 17.12
CA LEU A 16 -26.28 -35.00 16.63
C LEU A 16 -26.15 -33.88 17.67
N LEU A 17 -24.98 -33.84 18.31
CA LEU A 17 -24.52 -32.74 19.16
C LEU A 17 -24.42 -31.45 18.34
N MET A 18 -24.94 -30.34 18.86
CA MET A 18 -24.60 -29.00 18.38
C MET A 18 -23.28 -28.55 19.00
N LEU A 19 -22.27 -28.33 18.16
CA LEU A 19 -21.02 -27.66 18.51
C LEU A 19 -21.19 -26.16 18.17
N ALA A 20 -21.26 -25.30 19.19
CA ALA A 20 -21.27 -23.85 18.99
C ALA A 20 -19.84 -23.37 18.69
N VAL A 21 -19.61 -22.92 17.46
CA VAL A 21 -18.34 -22.34 17.02
C VAL A 21 -18.29 -20.88 17.46
N LEU A 22 -17.34 -20.56 18.33
CA LEU A 22 -17.02 -19.19 18.75
C LEU A 22 -16.27 -18.49 17.61
N ALA A 23 -16.95 -17.61 16.87
CA ALA A 23 -16.32 -16.79 15.86
C ALA A 23 -15.54 -15.64 16.52
N ILE A 24 -14.23 -15.79 16.64
CA ILE A 24 -13.31 -14.71 17.00
C ILE A 24 -13.20 -13.80 15.78
N GLY A 25 -13.76 -12.59 15.88
CA GLY A 25 -13.62 -11.56 14.84
C GLY A 25 -12.17 -11.10 14.75
N THR A 26 -11.43 -11.57 13.76
CA THR A 26 -10.14 -11.00 13.40
C THR A 26 -10.37 -9.63 12.77
N LEU A 27 -9.91 -8.57 13.42
CA LEU A 27 -9.66 -7.28 12.78
C LEU A 27 -8.57 -7.52 11.73
N THR A 28 -8.96 -7.81 10.49
CA THR A 28 -8.04 -7.90 9.36
C THR A 28 -7.58 -6.49 9.04
N ALA A 29 -6.43 -6.08 9.57
CA ALA A 29 -5.64 -5.03 8.93
C ALA A 29 -5.42 -5.49 7.47
N GLY A 30 -5.80 -4.65 6.51
CA GLY A 30 -5.71 -4.97 5.09
C GLY A 30 -4.27 -5.33 4.72
N ALA A 31 -4.02 -6.60 4.43
CA ALA A 31 -2.73 -7.04 3.95
C ALA A 31 -2.52 -6.45 2.55
N LEU A 32 -1.43 -5.71 2.34
CA LEU A 32 -1.10 -5.18 1.03
C LEU A 32 -0.90 -6.32 0.04
N GLU A 33 -1.51 -6.20 -1.13
CA GLU A 33 -1.42 -7.21 -2.17
C GLU A 33 -0.12 -7.00 -2.97
N PRO A 34 0.79 -8.00 -3.04
CA PRO A 34 1.91 -7.96 -3.96
C PRO A 34 1.42 -7.85 -5.41
N ALA A 35 2.15 -7.11 -6.23
CA ALA A 35 1.84 -6.94 -7.64
C ALA A 35 3.06 -7.28 -8.52
N SER A 36 2.80 -7.63 -9.77
CA SER A 36 3.84 -7.97 -10.74
C SER A 36 3.43 -7.46 -12.11
N TYR A 37 4.33 -6.72 -12.76
CA TYR A 37 4.14 -6.09 -14.06
C TYR A 37 5.38 -6.31 -14.95
N PRO A 38 5.29 -6.07 -16.27
CA PRO A 38 6.45 -6.04 -17.14
C PRO A 38 7.51 -5.05 -16.63
N GLU A 39 8.78 -5.40 -16.83
CA GLU A 39 9.91 -4.60 -16.34
C GLU A 39 9.85 -3.16 -16.87
N PRO A 40 9.98 -2.14 -16.01
CA PRO A 40 9.86 -0.74 -16.42
C PRO A 40 11.12 -0.26 -17.16
N PRO A 41 11.06 0.91 -17.82
CA PRO A 41 12.24 1.52 -18.43
C PRO A 41 13.31 1.87 -17.38
N ASP A 42 14.54 2.04 -17.83
CA ASP A 42 15.66 2.48 -16.97
C ASP A 42 15.77 4.01 -16.87
N SER A 43 14.65 4.71 -17.07
CA SER A 43 14.57 6.17 -16.91
C SER A 43 14.64 6.55 -15.42
N VAL A 44 15.30 7.68 -15.14
CA VAL A 44 15.38 8.24 -13.79
C VAL A 44 13.97 8.56 -13.29
N ALA A 45 13.63 8.03 -12.12
CA ALA A 45 12.41 8.33 -11.40
C ALA A 45 12.56 9.61 -10.57
N PHE A 46 13.62 9.68 -9.76
CA PHE A 46 14.02 10.84 -8.96
C PHE A 46 15.50 10.72 -8.56
N THR A 47 16.04 11.79 -7.96
CA THR A 47 17.40 11.82 -7.44
C THR A 47 17.40 11.89 -5.92
N VAL A 48 18.14 11.01 -5.26
CA VAL A 48 18.38 11.09 -3.82
C VAL A 48 19.54 12.04 -3.57
N GLN A 49 19.36 13.00 -2.67
CA GLN A 49 20.45 13.83 -2.17
C GLN A 49 20.85 13.37 -0.77
N LYS A 50 22.11 12.98 -0.62
CA LYS A 50 22.65 12.46 0.63
C LYS A 50 24.13 12.81 0.76
N ASP A 51 24.52 13.43 1.86
CA ASP A 51 25.92 13.77 2.16
C ASP A 51 26.61 14.53 1.01
N GLY A 52 25.88 15.47 0.38
CA GLY A 52 26.36 16.24 -0.79
C GLY A 52 26.44 15.45 -2.10
N LYS A 53 26.06 14.18 -2.11
CA LYS A 53 26.00 13.34 -3.32
C LYS A 53 24.60 13.31 -3.90
N GLN A 54 24.53 13.25 -5.22
CA GLN A 54 23.30 13.05 -5.98
C GLN A 54 23.30 11.63 -6.57
N ILE A 55 22.33 10.83 -6.18
CA ILE A 55 22.20 9.43 -6.58
C ILE A 55 20.89 9.29 -7.36
N PRO A 56 20.95 9.21 -8.71
CA PRO A 56 19.74 8.97 -9.49
C PRO A 56 19.23 7.55 -9.22
N LEU A 57 17.92 7.42 -8.99
CA LEU A 57 17.22 6.13 -8.90
C LEU A 57 16.34 5.96 -10.13
N THR A 58 16.48 4.83 -10.83
CA THR A 58 15.65 4.52 -12.00
C THR A 58 14.37 3.79 -11.61
N LEU A 59 13.33 3.86 -12.45
CA LEU A 59 12.10 3.11 -12.24
C LEU A 59 12.37 1.60 -12.12
N ARG A 60 13.29 1.07 -12.92
CA ARG A 60 13.73 -0.33 -12.84
C ARG A 60 14.36 -0.70 -11.51
N GLN A 61 15.21 0.17 -10.95
CA GLN A 61 15.80 -0.06 -9.63
C GLN A 61 14.74 -0.02 -8.53
N LEU A 62 13.76 0.88 -8.64
CA LEU A 62 12.65 0.97 -7.70
C LEU A 62 11.77 -0.28 -7.73
N GLU A 63 11.19 -0.63 -8.87
CA GLU A 63 10.23 -1.74 -8.93
C GLU A 63 10.85 -3.10 -8.55
N LYS A 64 12.17 -3.24 -8.66
CA LYS A 64 12.93 -4.42 -8.15
C LYS A 64 12.89 -4.60 -6.64
N LEU A 65 12.56 -3.56 -5.88
CA LEU A 65 12.36 -3.64 -4.43
C LEU A 65 11.07 -4.38 -4.04
N GLY A 66 10.15 -4.56 -4.99
CA GLY A 66 8.87 -5.23 -4.80
C GLY A 66 7.70 -4.26 -4.97
N LEU A 67 6.75 -4.65 -5.80
CA LEU A 67 5.54 -3.88 -6.05
C LEU A 67 4.40 -4.36 -5.15
N TYR A 68 3.63 -3.40 -4.65
CA TYR A 68 2.38 -3.58 -3.95
C TYR A 68 1.29 -2.77 -4.62
N LYS A 69 0.06 -3.25 -4.50
CA LYS A 69 -1.14 -2.59 -5.01
C LYS A 69 -1.95 -2.03 -3.85
N VAL A 70 -2.38 -0.78 -4.00
CA VAL A 70 -3.24 -0.06 -3.06
C VAL A 70 -4.45 0.44 -3.82
N ILE A 71 -5.64 0.14 -3.29
CA ILE A 71 -6.88 0.70 -3.81
C ILE A 71 -7.43 1.69 -2.79
N THR A 72 -7.42 2.98 -3.11
CA THR A 72 -7.72 4.06 -2.15
C THR A 72 -8.48 5.21 -2.81
N THR A 73 -8.98 6.15 -2.00
CA THR A 73 -9.38 7.48 -2.45
C THR A 73 -8.21 8.46 -2.37
N SER A 74 -8.32 9.58 -3.08
CA SER A 74 -7.37 10.68 -3.08
C SER A 74 -8.04 11.95 -2.52
N PRO A 75 -7.33 12.82 -1.79
CA PRO A 75 -7.86 14.11 -1.37
C PRO A 75 -8.02 15.10 -2.54
N PHE A 76 -7.40 14.83 -3.69
CA PHE A 76 -7.35 15.73 -4.84
C PHE A 76 -8.06 15.20 -6.09
N GLU A 77 -8.43 13.92 -6.11
CA GLU A 77 -9.09 13.26 -7.23
C GLU A 77 -10.35 12.55 -6.76
N GLN A 78 -11.35 12.49 -7.63
CA GLN A 78 -12.63 11.84 -7.32
C GLN A 78 -12.57 10.34 -7.63
N GLY A 79 -13.34 9.56 -6.87
CA GLY A 79 -13.49 8.12 -7.10
C GLY A 79 -12.43 7.27 -6.41
N GLN A 80 -12.50 5.98 -6.69
CA GLN A 80 -11.59 4.95 -6.19
C GLN A 80 -10.47 4.75 -7.21
N LEU A 81 -9.23 4.83 -6.75
CA LEU A 81 -8.02 4.77 -7.57
C LEU A 81 -7.21 3.53 -7.22
N THR A 82 -6.59 2.91 -8.23
CA THR A 82 -5.65 1.80 -8.03
C THR A 82 -4.23 2.29 -8.30
N PHE A 83 -3.38 2.22 -7.30
CA PHE A 83 -1.96 2.55 -7.42
C PHE A 83 -1.11 1.32 -7.22
N GLU A 84 -0.02 1.22 -7.99
CA GLU A 84 1.01 0.22 -7.77
C GLU A 84 2.38 0.87 -7.64
N GLY A 85 3.15 0.37 -6.68
CA GLY A 85 4.41 1.00 -6.32
C GLY A 85 5.15 0.25 -5.24
N VAL A 86 6.23 0.86 -4.78
CA VAL A 86 7.10 0.29 -3.75
C VAL A 86 6.73 0.89 -2.40
N LEU A 87 6.87 0.11 -1.32
CA LEU A 87 6.75 0.69 0.01
C LEU A 87 7.81 1.75 0.23
N PHE A 88 7.37 2.93 0.67
CA PHE A 88 8.27 4.07 0.85
C PHE A 88 9.39 3.77 1.84
N ARG A 89 9.11 3.02 2.91
CA ARG A 89 10.12 2.52 3.86
C ARG A 89 11.21 1.67 3.20
N ASP A 90 10.87 0.85 2.20
CA ASP A 90 11.83 -0.02 1.52
C ASP A 90 12.69 0.79 0.54
N VAL A 91 12.10 1.81 -0.10
CA VAL A 91 12.86 2.80 -0.87
C VAL A 91 13.87 3.52 0.02
N LEU A 92 13.43 4.08 1.15
CA LEU A 92 14.31 4.76 2.10
C LEU A 92 15.42 3.85 2.64
N LYS A 93 15.10 2.59 2.94
CA LYS A 93 16.09 1.57 3.34
C LYS A 93 17.13 1.33 2.26
N SER A 94 16.73 1.22 1.00
CA SER A 94 17.65 0.97 -0.12
C SER A 94 18.68 2.08 -0.33
N VAL A 95 18.36 3.31 0.09
CA VAL A 95 19.23 4.50 -0.05
C VAL A 95 19.88 4.92 1.28
N GLY A 96 19.67 4.14 2.34
CA GLY A 96 20.20 4.39 3.68
C GLY A 96 19.65 5.67 4.32
N LEU A 97 18.35 5.91 4.16
CA LEU A 97 17.58 6.99 4.78
C LEU A 97 16.49 6.47 5.74
N ALA A 98 16.40 5.16 5.97
CA ALA A 98 15.34 4.57 6.80
C ALA A 98 15.31 5.08 8.24
N ASP A 99 16.48 5.36 8.83
CA ASP A 99 16.62 5.76 10.24
C ASP A 99 16.60 7.28 10.45
N ARG A 100 16.20 8.06 9.43
CA ARG A 100 16.09 9.52 9.55
C ARG A 100 14.78 9.91 10.23
N ASP A 101 14.81 10.98 11.01
CA ASP A 101 13.61 11.54 11.67
C ASP A 101 12.59 12.08 10.67
N SER A 102 13.07 12.54 9.52
CA SER A 102 12.25 13.01 8.40
C SER A 102 13.03 12.94 7.09
N VAL A 103 12.30 13.02 5.98
CA VAL A 103 12.85 13.23 4.65
C VAL A 103 12.07 14.34 3.95
N THR A 104 12.78 15.16 3.20
CA THR A 104 12.20 16.21 2.37
C THR A 104 12.03 15.71 0.94
N LEU A 105 10.80 15.80 0.44
CA LEU A 105 10.44 15.51 -0.95
C LEU A 105 10.22 16.82 -1.69
N ARG A 106 10.80 16.94 -2.88
CA ARG A 106 10.61 18.09 -3.77
C ARG A 106 10.08 17.63 -5.12
N ALA A 107 9.00 18.25 -5.58
CA ALA A 107 8.40 18.00 -6.87
C ALA A 107 9.04 18.82 -7.99
N ALA A 108 8.69 18.50 -9.24
CA ALA A 108 9.19 19.18 -10.43
C ALA A 108 8.75 20.65 -10.56
N ASP A 109 7.69 21.06 -9.85
CA ASP A 109 7.18 22.44 -9.73
C ASP A 109 7.69 23.16 -8.47
N ASP A 110 8.74 22.61 -7.85
CA ASP A 110 9.36 23.09 -6.61
C ASP A 110 8.44 23.04 -5.37
N TYR A 111 7.30 22.35 -5.43
CA TYR A 111 6.52 22.02 -4.24
C TYR A 111 7.31 21.11 -3.30
N VAL A 112 7.31 21.42 -2.00
CA VAL A 112 8.09 20.72 -0.98
C VAL A 112 7.18 20.16 0.10
N GLN A 113 7.45 18.93 0.54
CA GLN A 113 6.84 18.33 1.71
C GLN A 113 7.90 17.62 2.56
N VAL A 114 7.81 17.82 3.88
CA VAL A 114 8.57 17.06 4.87
C VAL A 114 7.71 15.89 5.31
N ILE A 115 8.21 14.68 5.09
CA ILE A 115 7.58 13.44 5.53
C ILE A 115 8.28 13.02 6.83
N PRO A 116 7.58 12.93 7.97
CA PRO A 116 8.16 12.48 9.23
C PRO A 116 8.28 10.96 9.29
N HIS A 117 9.22 10.46 10.09
CA HIS A 117 9.50 9.02 10.27
C HIS A 117 8.28 8.20 10.66
N GLU A 118 7.41 8.78 11.47
CA GLU A 118 6.14 8.16 11.88
C GLU A 118 5.29 7.75 10.67
N ASP A 119 5.26 8.53 9.58
CA ASP A 119 4.33 8.28 8.48
C ASP A 119 4.66 6.96 7.74
N TRP A 120 5.94 6.59 7.58
CA TRP A 120 6.33 5.32 6.93
C TRP A 120 6.53 4.15 7.90
N THR A 121 6.35 4.37 9.20
CA THR A 121 6.41 3.33 10.23
C THR A 121 5.04 2.96 10.78
N GLU A 122 4.11 3.91 10.89
CA GLU A 122 2.73 3.67 11.30
C GLU A 122 1.91 2.93 10.24
N GLY A 123 2.25 3.09 8.96
CA GLY A 123 1.52 2.44 7.89
C GLY A 123 2.25 2.41 6.55
N PRO A 124 1.64 1.77 5.55
CA PRO A 124 2.30 1.49 4.29
C PRO A 124 2.11 2.64 3.31
N LEU A 125 2.95 3.67 3.44
CA LEU A 125 3.07 4.66 2.38
C LEU A 125 3.58 3.98 1.11
N LEU A 126 2.92 4.26 0.01
CA LEU A 126 3.26 3.72 -1.29
C LEU A 126 3.92 4.81 -2.12
N LEU A 127 5.15 4.57 -2.58
CA LEU A 127 5.75 5.33 -3.66
C LEU A 127 5.25 4.72 -4.98
N ALA A 128 4.12 5.22 -5.46
CA ALA A 128 3.46 4.74 -6.66
C ALA A 128 4.31 5.07 -7.89
N THR A 129 4.55 4.07 -8.74
CA THR A 129 5.14 4.19 -10.09
C THR A 129 4.10 3.96 -11.19
N ARG A 130 2.94 3.40 -10.82
CA ARG A 130 1.85 3.04 -11.71
C ARG A 130 0.50 3.45 -11.15
N GLN A 131 -0.44 3.62 -12.06
CA GLN A 131 -1.85 3.77 -11.76
C GLN A 131 -2.65 2.95 -12.76
N ASP A 132 -3.57 2.13 -12.25
CA ASP A 132 -4.39 1.20 -13.04
C ASP A 132 -3.52 0.28 -13.94
N GLY A 133 -2.37 -0.16 -13.42
CA GLY A 133 -1.41 -1.04 -14.11
C GLY A 133 -0.46 -0.36 -15.10
N GLU A 134 -0.71 0.89 -15.45
CA GLU A 134 0.07 1.67 -16.42
C GLU A 134 1.11 2.55 -15.72
N LEU A 135 2.29 2.72 -16.33
CA LEU A 135 3.32 3.60 -15.80
C LEU A 135 2.85 5.05 -15.71
N LEU A 136 3.14 5.71 -14.60
CA LEU A 136 2.84 7.12 -14.42
C LEU A 136 3.71 7.96 -15.38
N THR A 137 3.06 8.88 -16.07
CA THR A 137 3.67 9.83 -17.01
C THR A 137 3.58 11.23 -16.44
N ARG A 138 4.31 12.20 -16.99
CA ARG A 138 4.18 13.61 -16.56
C ARG A 138 2.72 14.11 -16.61
N ARG A 139 1.92 13.66 -17.57
CA ARG A 139 0.50 14.02 -17.69
C ARG A 139 -0.37 13.38 -16.61
N THR A 140 0.02 12.19 -16.14
CA THR A 140 -0.61 11.46 -15.04
C THR A 140 0.17 11.60 -13.74
N GLN A 141 0.85 12.74 -13.56
CA GLN A 141 1.53 13.10 -12.30
C GLN A 141 2.70 12.17 -11.89
N GLY A 142 3.37 11.54 -12.87
CA GLY A 142 4.54 10.67 -12.70
C GLY A 142 5.91 11.34 -12.86
N PRO A 143 7.01 10.58 -12.78
CA PRO A 143 7.07 9.13 -12.76
C PRO A 143 6.78 8.50 -11.39
N THR A 144 6.72 9.31 -10.33
CA THR A 144 6.42 8.83 -8.97
C THR A 144 5.47 9.76 -8.22
N ARG A 145 4.65 9.15 -7.35
CA ARG A 145 3.70 9.82 -6.43
C ARG A 145 3.82 9.18 -5.05
N LEU A 146 3.76 9.98 -3.98
CA LEU A 146 3.62 9.45 -2.62
C LEU A 146 2.13 9.33 -2.29
N VAL A 147 1.69 8.11 -1.98
CA VAL A 147 0.28 7.75 -1.79
C VAL A 147 0.05 7.25 -0.37
N TYR A 148 -0.96 7.80 0.30
CA TYR A 148 -1.44 7.33 1.60
C TYR A 148 -2.66 6.42 1.38
N PRO A 149 -2.68 5.19 1.88
CA PRO A 149 -3.80 4.25 1.69
C PRO A 149 -5.02 4.59 2.56
N LEU A 150 -5.70 5.70 2.31
CA LEU A 150 -6.81 6.23 3.14
C LEU A 150 -7.98 5.26 3.34
N LYS A 151 -8.22 4.34 2.39
CA LYS A 151 -9.28 3.32 2.52
C LYS A 151 -9.02 2.35 3.67
N ASP A 152 -7.82 1.78 3.72
CA ASP A 152 -7.44 0.77 4.72
C ASP A 152 -6.82 1.41 5.97
N TYR A 153 -6.33 2.65 5.86
CA TYR A 153 -5.71 3.45 6.91
C TYR A 153 -6.42 4.82 7.02
N PRO A 154 -7.69 4.86 7.47
CA PRO A 154 -8.46 6.11 7.55
C PRO A 154 -7.85 7.13 8.52
N ALA A 155 -7.02 6.70 9.49
CA ALA A 155 -6.26 7.58 10.37
C ALA A 155 -5.24 8.48 9.62
N PHE A 156 -4.95 8.17 8.35
CA PHE A 156 -4.12 9.01 7.50
C PHE A 156 -4.88 10.19 6.89
N ASP A 157 -6.22 10.18 6.92
CA ASP A 157 -7.06 11.25 6.39
C ASP A 157 -7.13 12.45 7.36
N THR A 158 -6.05 13.23 7.41
CA THR A 158 -5.92 14.38 8.30
C THR A 158 -5.51 15.63 7.52
N PRO A 159 -5.86 16.84 8.01
CA PRO A 159 -5.42 18.09 7.38
C PRO A 159 -3.89 18.22 7.26
N ILE A 160 -3.12 17.56 8.14
CA ILE A 160 -1.66 17.61 8.13
C ILE A 160 -1.03 16.63 7.12
N ARG A 161 -1.66 15.47 6.86
CA ARG A 161 -1.17 14.48 5.88
C ARG A 161 -1.68 14.72 4.46
N LYS A 162 -2.83 15.39 4.26
CA LYS A 162 -3.36 15.70 2.92
C LYS A 162 -2.34 16.41 2.00
N PRO A 163 -1.63 17.46 2.45
CA PRO A 163 -0.61 18.11 1.61
C PRO A 163 0.59 17.22 1.29
N ARG A 164 0.84 16.16 2.08
CA ARG A 164 1.97 15.23 1.90
C ARG A 164 1.80 14.28 0.71
N TRP A 165 0.62 14.26 0.09
CA TRP A 165 0.40 13.62 -1.21
C TRP A 165 1.09 14.45 -2.31
N ILE A 166 2.35 14.11 -2.56
CA ILE A 166 3.21 14.80 -3.53
C ILE A 166 3.40 13.94 -4.78
N TRP A 167 3.51 14.58 -5.93
CA TRP A 167 3.68 13.94 -7.24
C TRP A 167 4.76 14.63 -8.07
N LEU A 168 5.11 14.04 -9.21
CA LEU A 168 6.24 14.49 -10.04
C LEU A 168 7.51 14.65 -9.18
N ILE A 169 7.75 13.71 -8.25
CA ILE A 169 8.85 13.82 -7.28
C ILE A 169 10.17 13.86 -8.05
N LYS A 170 10.96 14.90 -7.80
CA LYS A 170 12.25 15.16 -8.43
C LYS A 170 13.39 14.78 -7.50
N THR A 171 13.28 15.11 -6.22
CA THR A 171 14.32 14.79 -5.23
C THR A 171 13.76 14.28 -3.91
N ILE A 172 14.55 13.43 -3.26
CA ILE A 172 14.38 12.99 -1.87
C ILE A 172 15.68 13.30 -1.14
N GLU A 173 15.61 14.04 -0.03
CA GLU A 173 16.78 14.43 0.75
C GLU A 173 16.53 14.19 2.24
N SER A 174 17.59 13.89 3.00
CA SER A 174 17.51 13.94 4.46
C SER A 174 17.59 15.39 4.92
N ASP A 175 16.82 15.73 5.94
CA ASP A 175 17.04 16.98 6.66
C ASP A 175 18.41 16.89 7.37
N ASN A 176 19.21 17.96 7.26
CA ASN A 176 20.55 18.06 7.87
C ASN A 176 20.46 18.35 9.37
#